data_AF-A0AAD6N5P3-F1
#
_entry.id   AF-A0AAD6N5P3-F1
#
_cell.length_a   1.000
_cell.length_b   1.000
_cell.length_c   1.000
_cell.angle_alpha   90.00
_cell.angle_beta   90.00
_cell.angle_gamma   90.00
#
_symmetry.space_group_name_H-M   'P 1'
#
loop_
_entity.id
_entity.type
_entity.pdbx_description
1 polymer ?
#
loop_
_entity_poly.entity_id
_entity_poly.type
_entity_poly.pdbx_seq_one_letter_code
_entity_poly.pdbx_strand_id
1 'polypeptide(L)'
;LSAVLSTEGFGKKATGEGVYKVEPGDPHAILRISLHILRLFIPLRIPIQPCIVKGIPVQNHPSSLLDFAMIISPVWVVAFALQPLLSTAVPVPEPAPSPPGIPSSSTAKSELAGLTVAAQGSQDGYDRDKFPHWITTNGSCTTRESVLKRDGVNVVTSSSCAATSGSWYSPYDGATWTAASDVDIDHLVPLSNAWKSGASSWTTADRTAFANDLVNPQLLAVTDSVNSQKSDDGPEVWKPSLTSYHCTYAKMWVKVKSVYKLTITSAEKVALTDMLNTC
;
A
#
# COMPACT_ATOMS: atom_id res chain seq x y z
N LEU A 1 -31.91 22.83 23.92
CA LEU A 1 -32.05 22.40 22.51
C LEU A 1 -32.03 20.87 22.47
N SER A 2 -32.97 20.22 21.80
CA SER A 2 -32.89 18.79 21.53
C SER A 2 -32.12 18.59 20.21
N ALA A 3 -31.05 17.80 20.23
CA ALA A 3 -30.32 17.42 19.02
C ALA A 3 -30.67 15.97 18.68
N VAL A 4 -31.12 15.72 17.45
CA VAL A 4 -31.34 14.39 16.90
C VAL A 4 -30.17 14.11 15.95
N LEU A 5 -29.41 13.06 16.21
CA LEU A 5 -28.31 12.61 15.35
C LEU A 5 -28.73 11.29 14.71
N SER A 6 -28.90 11.30 13.38
CA SER A 6 -29.07 10.10 12.57
C SER A 6 -27.73 9.77 11.91
N THR A 7 -27.29 8.52 12.05
CA THR A 7 -26.06 8.01 11.41
C THR A 7 -26.47 7.04 10.31
N GLU A 8 -26.33 7.43 9.04
CA GLU A 8 -26.36 6.50 7.91
C GLU A 8 -24.95 6.38 7.32
N GLY A 9 -24.38 5.18 7.35
CA GLY A 9 -23.10 4.88 6.75
C GLY A 9 -22.52 3.52 7.16
N PHE A 10 -22.63 2.56 6.24
CA PHE A 10 -21.94 1.26 6.15
C PHE A 10 -22.28 0.14 7.17
N GLY A 11 -22.99 -0.87 6.67
CA GLY A 11 -22.70 -2.28 6.96
C GLY A 11 -23.16 -2.89 8.29
N LYS A 12 -24.46 -3.23 8.37
CA LYS A 12 -25.12 -4.20 9.28
C LYS A 12 -24.83 -4.12 10.81
N LYS A 13 -25.90 -3.70 11.52
CA LYS A 13 -26.25 -3.85 12.96
C LYS A 13 -25.62 -2.89 13.98
N ALA A 14 -26.07 -1.63 13.96
CA ALA A 14 -26.53 -0.91 15.15
C ALA A 14 -27.32 0.34 14.73
N THR A 15 -28.65 0.27 14.72
CA THR A 15 -29.51 1.46 14.64
C THR A 15 -30.05 1.75 16.03
N GLY A 16 -29.78 2.94 16.55
CA GLY A 16 -30.30 3.38 17.84
C GLY A 16 -30.42 4.90 17.87
N GLU A 17 -31.65 5.41 18.00
CA GLU A 17 -31.90 6.83 18.25
C GLU A 17 -31.81 7.10 19.75
N GLY A 18 -30.94 8.04 20.14
CA GLY A 18 -30.82 8.51 21.52
C GLY A 18 -31.06 10.01 21.61
N VAL A 19 -32.00 10.43 22.46
CA VAL A 19 -32.25 11.85 22.74
C VAL A 19 -31.37 12.29 23.90
N TYR A 20 -30.39 13.15 23.65
CA TYR A 20 -29.51 13.69 24.68
C TYR A 20 -29.97 15.10 25.09
N LYS A 21 -30.23 15.29 26.39
CA LYS A 21 -30.48 16.62 26.95
C LYS A 21 -29.16 17.36 27.12
N VAL A 22 -29.01 18.49 26.43
CA VAL A 22 -27.86 19.40 26.58
C VAL A 22 -28.31 20.58 27.44
N GLU A 23 -27.60 20.84 28.54
CA GLU A 23 -27.86 22.02 29.37
C GLU A 23 -27.37 23.31 28.68
N PRO A 24 -28.09 24.43 28.81
CA PRO A 24 -27.67 25.69 28.19
C PRO A 24 -26.37 26.21 28.80
N GLY A 25 -25.32 26.36 27.98
CA GLY A 25 -24.06 27.00 28.36
C GLY A 25 -22.84 26.08 28.47
N ASP A 26 -22.94 24.78 28.13
CA ASP A 26 -21.77 23.89 28.06
C ASP A 26 -21.06 23.96 26.70
N PRO A 27 -19.87 24.57 26.58
CA PRO A 27 -19.13 24.67 25.32
C PRO A 27 -18.53 23.32 24.87
N HIS A 28 -18.56 22.28 25.72
CA HIS A 28 -17.98 20.96 25.44
C HIS A 28 -19.01 19.85 25.24
N ALA A 29 -20.30 20.18 25.18
CA ALA A 29 -21.38 19.19 25.06
C ALA A 29 -21.21 18.27 23.85
N ILE A 30 -20.82 18.82 22.68
CA ILE A 30 -20.61 18.04 21.45
C ILE A 30 -19.43 17.07 21.60
N LEU A 31 -18.32 17.53 22.20
CA LEU A 31 -17.13 16.70 22.40
C LEU A 31 -17.38 15.53 23.36
N ARG A 32 -18.19 15.73 24.40
CA ARG A 32 -18.58 14.68 25.36
C ARG A 32 -19.44 13.61 24.70
N ILE A 33 -20.40 14.00 23.85
CA ILE A 33 -21.27 13.08 23.11
C ILE A 33 -20.42 12.26 22.12
N SER A 34 -19.51 12.90 21.39
CA SER A 34 -18.60 12.21 20.46
C SER A 34 -17.67 11.21 21.15
N LEU A 35 -17.12 11.55 22.33
CA LEU A 35 -16.29 10.61 23.10
C LEU A 35 -17.09 9.42 23.66
N HIS A 36 -18.36 9.63 24.03
CA HIS A 36 -19.21 8.57 24.55
C HIS A 36 -19.59 7.55 23.47
N ILE A 37 -19.90 8.04 22.26
CA ILE A 37 -20.14 7.18 21.08
C ILE A 37 -18.87 6.40 20.75
N LEU A 38 -17.69 7.04 20.74
CA LEU A 38 -16.42 6.37 20.45
C LEU A 38 -16.09 5.23 21.42
N ARG A 39 -16.50 5.35 22.70
CA ARG A 39 -16.33 4.29 23.72
C ARG A 39 -17.23 3.07 23.52
N LEU A 40 -18.35 3.20 22.79
CA LEU A 40 -19.25 2.07 22.51
C LEU A 40 -18.73 1.19 21.35
N PHE A 41 -17.82 1.69 20.51
CA PHE A 41 -17.34 0.99 19.32
C PHE A 41 -15.91 0.46 19.41
N ILE A 42 -15.17 0.73 20.50
CA ILE A 42 -13.79 0.24 20.67
C ILE A 42 -13.59 -0.32 22.08
N PRO A 43 -13.38 -1.65 22.26
CA PRO A 43 -13.07 -2.22 23.57
C PRO A 43 -11.56 -2.06 23.85
N LEU A 44 -11.12 -0.84 24.15
CA LEU A 44 -9.75 -0.61 24.64
C LEU A 44 -9.70 -0.79 26.16
N ARG A 45 -9.30 -1.99 26.61
CA ARG A 45 -8.78 -2.20 27.97
C ARG A 45 -7.34 -1.70 28.03
N ILE A 46 -7.15 -0.44 28.44
CA ILE A 46 -5.84 0.05 28.89
C ILE A 46 -6.04 0.70 30.26
N PRO A 47 -5.30 0.28 31.32
CA PRO A 47 -5.38 0.91 32.62
C PRO A 47 -4.60 2.24 32.59
N ILE A 48 -5.31 3.35 32.76
CA ILE A 48 -4.72 4.67 33.00
C ILE A 48 -4.42 4.80 34.50
N GLN A 49 -3.14 4.83 34.87
CA GLN A 49 -2.70 5.32 36.18
C GLN A 49 -2.68 6.87 36.18
N PRO A 50 -3.14 7.53 37.25
CA PRO A 50 -3.06 8.99 37.35
C PRO A 50 -1.65 9.43 37.74
N CYS A 51 -0.98 10.16 36.84
CA CYS A 51 0.20 10.94 37.19
C CYS A 51 -0.21 12.18 37.99
N ILE A 52 0.15 12.21 39.27
CA ILE A 52 0.05 13.39 40.14
C ILE A 52 1.15 14.37 39.73
N VAL A 53 0.78 15.52 39.18
CA VAL A 53 1.71 16.64 38.95
C VAL A 53 1.85 17.40 40.27
N LYS A 54 3.01 17.24 40.92
CA LYS A 54 3.43 18.09 42.05
C LYS A 54 3.84 19.48 41.53
N GLY A 55 3.49 20.49 42.31
CA GLY A 55 3.47 21.91 41.93
C GLY A 55 4.80 22.52 41.52
N ILE A 56 4.70 23.47 40.61
CA ILE A 56 5.74 24.44 40.25
C ILE A 56 5.33 25.77 40.91
N PRO A 57 6.20 26.42 41.71
CA PRO A 57 5.87 27.69 42.33
C PRO A 57 5.93 28.83 41.30
N VAL A 58 4.91 29.68 41.31
CA VAL A 58 4.85 30.95 40.56
C VAL A 58 5.85 31.92 41.18
N GLN A 59 6.86 32.33 40.40
CA GLN A 59 7.79 33.39 40.78
C GLN A 59 7.18 34.75 40.42
N ASN A 60 7.06 35.61 41.43
CA ASN A 60 6.61 37.00 41.32
C ASN A 60 7.71 37.87 40.68
N HIS A 61 7.37 38.66 39.65
CA HIS A 61 8.23 39.74 39.16
C HIS A 61 7.91 41.04 39.90
N PRO A 62 8.91 41.77 40.42
CA PRO A 62 8.72 43.14 40.85
C PRO A 62 8.89 44.11 39.68
N SER A 63 7.99 45.09 39.65
CA SER A 63 7.98 46.28 38.81
C SER A 63 9.08 47.26 39.25
N SER A 64 9.99 47.62 38.35
CA SER A 64 10.67 48.92 38.41
C SER A 64 11.26 49.29 37.05
N LEU A 65 10.60 50.24 36.40
CA LEU A 65 11.16 51.10 35.36
C LEU A 65 12.28 51.95 35.98
N LEU A 66 13.43 52.04 35.31
CA LEU A 66 14.35 53.19 35.38
C LEU A 66 15.37 53.07 34.23
N ASP A 67 15.26 54.01 33.30
CA ASP A 67 16.32 54.71 32.57
C ASP A 67 17.60 53.97 32.17
N PHE A 68 17.72 53.65 30.88
CA PHE A 68 18.99 53.73 30.16
C PHE A 68 18.76 54.23 28.73
N ALA A 69 18.90 55.55 28.56
CA ALA A 69 19.21 56.14 27.27
C ALA A 69 20.73 56.33 27.20
N MET A 70 21.43 55.66 26.28
CA MET A 70 22.62 56.24 25.64
C MET A 70 23.22 55.35 24.53
N ILE A 71 23.41 55.99 23.37
CA ILE A 71 24.46 55.81 22.36
C ILE A 71 24.30 54.63 21.38
N ILE A 72 23.56 54.91 20.29
CA ILE A 72 23.75 54.26 18.99
C ILE A 72 25.00 54.87 18.33
N SER A 73 26.10 54.11 18.31
CA SER A 73 27.33 54.44 17.60
C SER A 73 27.26 53.91 16.15
N PRO A 74 27.53 54.69 15.11
CA PRO A 74 27.34 54.28 13.72
C PRO A 74 28.64 53.72 13.14
N VAL A 75 29.10 52.55 13.59
CA VAL A 75 30.23 51.87 12.94
C VAL A 75 30.06 50.36 13.02
N TRP A 76 29.24 49.79 12.13
CA TRP A 76 29.35 48.39 11.72
C TRP A 76 29.07 48.30 10.21
N VAL A 77 29.95 48.90 9.43
CA VAL A 77 30.24 48.38 8.09
C VAL A 77 31.38 47.40 8.30
N VAL A 78 31.18 46.12 7.95
CA VAL A 78 32.13 45.22 7.25
C VAL A 78 31.68 43.76 7.43
N ALA A 79 31.65 43.06 6.29
CA ALA A 79 31.64 41.61 6.09
C ALA A 79 30.33 40.84 6.31
N PHE A 80 29.39 40.99 5.38
CA PHE A 80 28.64 39.82 4.91
C PHE A 80 29.65 38.88 4.22
N ALA A 81 30.20 37.96 5.01
CA ALA A 81 30.97 36.85 4.48
C ALA A 81 30.07 36.10 3.48
N LEU A 82 30.52 35.98 2.23
CA LEU A 82 30.00 34.99 1.29
C LEU A 82 30.18 33.61 1.94
N GLN A 83 29.15 33.12 2.63
CA GLN A 83 29.09 31.72 2.99
C GLN A 83 28.79 30.97 1.69
N PRO A 84 29.65 30.06 1.23
CA PRO A 84 29.27 29.17 0.14
C PRO A 84 28.05 28.40 0.61
N LEU A 85 26.93 28.51 -0.12
CA LEU A 85 25.79 27.64 0.02
C LEU A 85 26.29 26.22 -0.26
N LEU A 86 26.66 25.48 0.79
CA LEU A 86 26.82 24.04 0.71
C LEU A 86 25.43 23.49 0.41
N SER A 87 25.18 23.24 -0.88
CA SER A 87 24.01 22.52 -1.34
C SER A 87 24.17 21.08 -0.87
N THR A 88 23.66 20.79 0.32
CA THR A 88 23.48 19.41 0.77
C THR A 88 22.42 18.80 -0.13
N ALA A 89 22.86 18.05 -1.15
CA ALA A 89 21.96 17.23 -1.93
C ALA A 89 21.22 16.32 -0.95
N VAL A 90 19.92 16.56 -0.76
CA VAL A 90 19.06 15.67 0.01
C VAL A 90 19.11 14.33 -0.71
N PRO A 91 19.55 13.24 -0.07
CA PRO A 91 19.55 11.94 -0.71
C PRO A 91 18.10 11.63 -1.12
N VAL A 92 17.87 11.54 -2.42
CA VAL A 92 16.59 11.07 -2.95
C VAL A 92 16.48 9.61 -2.51
N PRO A 93 15.44 9.22 -1.76
CA PRO A 93 15.27 7.83 -1.36
C PRO A 93 15.25 6.96 -2.62
N GLU A 94 16.09 5.92 -2.64
CA GLU A 94 16.08 4.97 -3.75
C GLU A 94 14.68 4.36 -3.87
N PRO A 95 14.14 4.25 -5.10
CA PRO A 95 12.85 3.62 -5.29
C PRO A 95 12.92 2.17 -4.78
N ALA A 96 11.90 1.74 -4.05
CA ALA A 96 11.81 0.38 -3.56
C ALA A 96 11.95 -0.62 -4.74
N PRO A 97 12.58 -1.80 -4.52
CA PRO A 97 12.63 -2.84 -5.52
C PRO A 97 11.25 -3.14 -6.09
N SER A 98 11.16 -3.28 -7.42
CA SER A 98 9.90 -3.53 -8.12
C SER A 98 10.09 -4.48 -9.30
N PRO A 99 9.04 -5.19 -9.73
CA PRO A 99 9.10 -6.06 -10.89
C PRO A 99 9.52 -5.32 -12.17
N PRO A 100 10.24 -5.98 -13.10
CA PRO A 100 10.63 -5.36 -14.36
C PRO A 100 9.43 -5.22 -15.31
N GLY A 101 9.61 -4.43 -16.38
CA GLY A 101 8.66 -4.39 -17.49
C GLY A 101 7.34 -3.65 -17.21
N ILE A 102 7.25 -2.90 -16.11
CA ILE A 102 6.09 -2.04 -15.83
C ILE A 102 6.01 -0.94 -16.92
N PRO A 103 4.93 -0.85 -17.72
CA PRO A 103 4.84 0.13 -18.79
C PRO A 103 4.72 1.58 -18.27
N SER A 104 4.75 2.57 -19.14
CA SER A 104 4.28 3.92 -18.79
C SER A 104 2.75 3.94 -18.67
N SER A 105 2.17 4.99 -18.05
CA SER A 105 0.71 5.12 -17.95
C SER A 105 0.04 5.27 -19.32
N SER A 106 0.68 5.96 -20.26
CA SER A 106 0.17 6.09 -21.64
C SER A 106 0.20 4.75 -22.38
N THR A 107 1.28 3.98 -22.26
CA THR A 107 1.37 2.63 -22.84
C THR A 107 0.32 1.70 -22.23
N ALA A 108 0.15 1.70 -20.91
CA ALA A 108 -0.87 0.88 -20.26
C ALA A 108 -2.30 1.23 -20.72
N LYS A 109 -2.63 2.52 -20.87
CA LYS A 109 -3.95 2.95 -21.38
C LYS A 109 -4.17 2.46 -22.83
N SER A 110 -3.14 2.54 -23.68
CA SER A 110 -3.20 2.00 -25.05
C SER A 110 -3.32 0.47 -25.09
N GLU A 111 -2.54 -0.25 -24.27
CA GLU A 111 -2.64 -1.70 -24.14
C GLU A 111 -4.04 -2.12 -23.66
N LEU A 112 -4.61 -1.44 -22.65
CA LEU A 112 -5.98 -1.69 -22.15
C LEU A 112 -7.05 -1.45 -23.22
N ALA A 113 -6.89 -0.42 -24.04
CA ALA A 113 -7.79 -0.15 -25.16
C ALA A 113 -7.79 -1.31 -26.17
N GLY A 114 -6.62 -1.93 -26.41
CA GLY A 114 -6.43 -3.05 -27.33
C GLY A 114 -6.77 -4.44 -26.78
N LEU A 115 -7.00 -4.59 -25.47
CA LEU A 115 -7.39 -5.88 -24.89
C LEU A 115 -8.78 -6.31 -25.37
N THR A 116 -8.89 -7.61 -25.70
CA THR A 116 -10.17 -8.22 -26.09
C THR A 116 -11.07 -8.37 -24.87
N VAL A 117 -12.25 -7.75 -24.93
CA VAL A 117 -13.27 -7.88 -23.89
C VAL A 117 -14.13 -9.10 -24.19
N ALA A 118 -14.26 -10.01 -23.23
CA ALA A 118 -15.08 -11.21 -23.33
C ALA A 118 -15.73 -11.56 -21.99
N ALA A 119 -16.76 -12.40 -22.02
CA ALA A 119 -17.24 -13.03 -20.79
C ALA A 119 -16.12 -13.90 -20.18
N GLN A 120 -16.12 -14.03 -18.85
CA GLN A 120 -15.17 -14.91 -18.17
C GLN A 120 -15.43 -16.36 -18.60
N GLY A 121 -14.36 -17.07 -18.97
CA GLY A 121 -14.42 -18.47 -19.37
C GLY A 121 -14.72 -19.41 -18.20
N SER A 122 -14.98 -20.68 -18.52
CA SER A 122 -15.24 -21.72 -17.52
C SER A 122 -14.00 -22.04 -16.68
N GLN A 123 -14.24 -22.44 -15.43
CA GLN A 123 -13.23 -23.02 -14.53
C GLN A 123 -13.01 -24.51 -14.81
N ASP A 124 -13.81 -25.14 -15.67
CA ASP A 124 -13.75 -26.57 -15.92
C ASP A 124 -12.35 -27.02 -16.34
N GLY A 125 -11.91 -28.12 -15.71
CA GLY A 125 -10.60 -28.69 -15.95
C GLY A 125 -9.42 -27.85 -15.44
N TYR A 126 -9.65 -26.73 -14.75
CA TYR A 126 -8.58 -26.03 -14.06
C TYR A 126 -7.96 -26.94 -13.00
N ASP A 127 -6.64 -26.99 -13.01
CA ASP A 127 -5.82 -27.56 -11.96
C ASP A 127 -4.54 -26.73 -11.89
N ARG A 128 -4.13 -26.33 -10.69
CA ARG A 128 -2.94 -25.51 -10.49
C ARG A 128 -1.68 -26.24 -10.98
N ASP A 129 -1.65 -27.56 -10.89
CA ASP A 129 -0.51 -28.38 -11.33
C ASP A 129 -0.30 -28.35 -12.85
N LYS A 130 -1.30 -27.89 -13.62
CA LYS A 130 -1.16 -27.65 -15.06
C LYS A 130 -0.29 -26.42 -15.39
N PHE A 131 0.07 -25.64 -14.39
CA PHE A 131 1.03 -24.54 -14.47
C PHE A 131 2.27 -24.90 -13.65
N PRO A 132 3.21 -25.71 -14.19
CA PRO A 132 4.47 -25.96 -13.51
C PRO A 132 5.15 -24.64 -13.12
N HIS A 133 5.29 -24.39 -11.82
CA HIS A 133 5.78 -23.13 -11.28
C HIS A 133 6.86 -23.37 -10.22
N TRP A 134 7.66 -22.34 -10.01
CA TRP A 134 8.90 -22.38 -9.22
C TRP A 134 9.95 -23.30 -9.83
N ILE A 135 10.05 -23.31 -11.16
CA ILE A 135 11.14 -24.00 -11.85
C ILE A 135 12.48 -23.34 -11.52
N THR A 136 13.56 -24.10 -11.61
CA THR A 136 14.92 -23.57 -11.53
C THR A 136 15.21 -22.71 -12.76
N THR A 137 15.54 -21.43 -12.54
CA THR A 137 15.76 -20.44 -13.61
C THR A 137 17.22 -20.01 -13.72
N ASN A 138 17.96 -19.98 -12.60
CA ASN A 138 19.35 -19.55 -12.59
C ASN A 138 20.16 -20.28 -11.51
N GLY A 139 21.09 -21.15 -11.92
CA GLY A 139 21.89 -21.95 -11.00
C GLY A 139 21.02 -22.82 -10.10
N SER A 140 21.10 -22.63 -8.78
CA SER A 140 20.26 -23.30 -7.78
C SER A 140 18.96 -22.55 -7.46
N CYS A 141 18.75 -21.35 -8.01
CA CYS A 141 17.58 -20.53 -7.71
C CYS A 141 16.35 -21.00 -8.47
N THR A 142 15.27 -21.25 -7.73
CA THR A 142 13.92 -21.32 -8.31
C THR A 142 13.47 -19.93 -8.75
N THR A 143 12.42 -19.86 -9.55
CA THR A 143 11.74 -18.61 -9.88
C THR A 143 11.31 -17.87 -8.61
N ARG A 144 10.79 -18.58 -7.60
CA ARG A 144 10.38 -18.00 -6.32
C ARG A 144 11.55 -17.29 -5.63
N GLU A 145 12.67 -17.99 -5.47
CA GLU A 145 13.86 -17.43 -4.82
C GLU A 145 14.46 -16.28 -5.63
N SER A 146 14.35 -16.34 -6.97
CA SER A 146 14.77 -15.24 -7.84
C SER A 146 13.95 -13.97 -7.58
N VAL A 147 12.63 -14.09 -7.37
CA VAL A 147 11.77 -12.94 -7.05
C VAL A 147 12.02 -12.44 -5.64
N LEU A 148 12.18 -13.31 -4.64
CA LEU A 148 12.52 -12.88 -3.28
C LEU A 148 13.83 -12.10 -3.25
N LYS A 149 14.84 -12.55 -3.97
CA LYS A 149 16.11 -11.84 -4.08
C LYS A 149 15.98 -10.50 -4.82
N ARG A 150 15.14 -10.44 -5.85
CA ARG A 150 14.90 -9.23 -6.66
C ARG A 150 14.13 -8.16 -5.89
N ASP A 151 13.09 -8.55 -5.17
CA ASP A 151 12.14 -7.62 -4.54
C ASP A 151 12.49 -7.28 -3.08
N GLY A 152 13.49 -7.95 -2.51
CA GLY A 152 13.99 -7.65 -1.17
C GLY A 152 15.20 -6.72 -1.17
N VAL A 153 15.42 -6.07 -0.03
CA VAL A 153 16.60 -5.25 0.26
C VAL A 153 17.52 -6.04 1.19
N ASN A 154 18.83 -5.99 0.93
CA ASN A 154 19.86 -6.70 1.71
C ASN A 154 19.61 -8.21 1.84
N VAL A 155 19.08 -8.84 0.78
CA VAL A 155 18.76 -10.26 0.80
C VAL A 155 20.04 -11.11 0.79
N VAL A 156 20.20 -11.96 1.80
CA VAL A 156 21.26 -12.97 1.86
C VAL A 156 20.67 -14.33 1.50
N THR A 157 21.27 -15.01 0.53
CA THR A 157 20.83 -16.34 0.08
C THR A 157 21.79 -17.43 0.51
N SER A 158 21.27 -18.62 0.84
CA SER A 158 22.08 -19.82 1.04
C SER A 158 22.69 -20.34 -0.29
N SER A 159 23.47 -21.42 -0.23
CA SER A 159 23.99 -22.12 -1.43
C SER A 159 22.88 -22.74 -2.29
N SER A 160 21.74 -23.10 -1.70
CA SER A 160 20.53 -23.52 -2.41
C SER A 160 19.67 -22.34 -2.91
N CYS A 161 20.21 -21.11 -2.82
CA CYS A 161 19.54 -19.86 -3.16
C CYS A 161 18.33 -19.49 -2.28
N ALA A 162 18.08 -20.23 -1.20
CA ALA A 162 17.00 -19.88 -0.27
C ALA A 162 17.31 -18.55 0.42
N ALA A 163 16.36 -17.61 0.43
CA ALA A 163 16.49 -16.37 1.19
C ALA A 163 16.57 -16.67 2.70
N THR A 164 17.68 -16.27 3.33
CA THR A 164 17.97 -16.53 4.77
C THR A 164 17.80 -15.29 5.64
N SER A 165 17.95 -14.11 5.05
CA SER A 165 17.65 -12.82 5.68
C SER A 165 17.43 -11.77 4.60
N GLY A 166 16.81 -10.65 4.98
CA GLY A 166 16.50 -9.53 4.10
C GLY A 166 15.37 -8.70 4.68
N SER A 167 14.88 -7.77 3.88
CA SER A 167 13.67 -6.99 4.17
C SER A 167 12.85 -6.84 2.90
N TRP A 168 11.55 -7.08 2.98
CA TRP A 168 10.62 -7.03 1.85
C TRP A 168 9.50 -6.06 2.15
N TYR A 169 9.36 -5.05 1.30
CA TYR A 169 8.24 -4.13 1.34
C TYR A 169 7.10 -4.71 0.50
N SER A 170 5.93 -4.92 1.08
CA SER A 170 4.76 -5.33 0.32
C SER A 170 4.05 -4.09 -0.26
N PRO A 171 3.97 -3.98 -1.59
CA PRO A 171 3.27 -2.85 -2.19
C PRO A 171 1.75 -2.92 -2.06
N TYR A 172 1.20 -4.02 -1.53
CA TYR A 172 -0.25 -4.20 -1.41
C TYR A 172 -0.85 -3.52 -0.17
N ASP A 173 -0.07 -3.41 0.90
CA ASP A 173 -0.47 -2.84 2.18
C ASP A 173 0.52 -1.81 2.73
N GLY A 174 1.70 -1.69 2.14
CA GLY A 174 2.77 -0.80 2.59
C GLY A 174 3.53 -1.32 3.81
N ALA A 175 3.34 -2.58 4.19
CA ALA A 175 4.06 -3.21 5.29
C ALA A 175 5.45 -3.67 4.86
N THR A 176 6.37 -3.75 5.83
CA THR A 176 7.72 -4.29 5.60
C THR A 176 7.94 -5.48 6.52
N TRP A 177 8.43 -6.58 5.94
CA TRP A 177 8.68 -7.84 6.61
C TRP A 177 10.16 -8.23 6.53
N THR A 178 10.69 -8.86 7.58
CA THR A 178 12.07 -9.37 7.59
C THR A 178 12.15 -10.89 7.61
N ALA A 179 11.03 -11.57 7.89
CA ALA A 179 10.93 -13.01 7.75
C ALA A 179 10.41 -13.33 6.35
N ALA A 180 11.17 -14.12 5.58
CA ALA A 180 10.77 -14.55 4.24
C ALA A 180 9.53 -15.46 4.24
N SER A 181 9.12 -15.99 5.40
CA SER A 181 7.88 -16.76 5.58
C SER A 181 6.62 -15.92 5.58
N ASP A 182 6.73 -14.62 5.92
CA ASP A 182 5.58 -13.69 5.97
C ASP A 182 5.32 -13.06 4.58
N VAL A 183 6.07 -13.50 3.57
CA VAL A 183 6.10 -12.96 2.21
C VAL A 183 5.85 -14.07 1.20
N ASP A 184 4.82 -13.87 0.40
CA ASP A 184 4.51 -14.71 -0.76
C ASP A 184 5.03 -14.08 -2.05
N ILE A 185 5.23 -14.93 -3.06
CA ILE A 185 5.38 -14.49 -4.44
C ILE A 185 4.02 -14.62 -5.11
N ASP A 186 3.36 -13.50 -5.34
CA ASP A 186 2.07 -13.47 -6.03
C ASP A 186 2.24 -13.63 -7.54
N HIS A 187 1.31 -14.36 -8.15
CA HIS A 187 1.03 -14.28 -9.58
C HIS A 187 0.06 -13.12 -9.78
N LEU A 188 0.57 -11.97 -10.20
CA LEU A 188 -0.19 -10.72 -10.32
C LEU A 188 -1.53 -10.96 -11.01
N VAL A 189 -1.51 -11.55 -12.21
CA VAL A 189 -2.69 -12.21 -12.78
C VAL A 189 -2.73 -13.65 -12.27
N PRO A 190 -3.70 -14.04 -11.41
CA PRO A 190 -3.74 -15.38 -10.82
C PRO A 190 -3.82 -16.47 -11.87
N LEU A 191 -3.24 -17.64 -11.60
CA LEU A 191 -3.23 -18.78 -12.53
C LEU A 191 -4.66 -19.23 -12.91
N SER A 192 -5.60 -19.21 -11.95
CA SER A 192 -7.02 -19.49 -12.25
C SER A 192 -7.66 -18.39 -13.09
N ASN A 193 -7.33 -17.12 -12.86
CA ASN A 193 -7.81 -16.03 -13.71
C ASN A 193 -7.29 -16.17 -15.15
N ALA A 194 -6.01 -16.51 -15.31
CA ALA A 194 -5.40 -16.80 -16.61
C ALA A 194 -6.12 -17.95 -17.32
N TRP A 195 -6.44 -19.04 -16.61
CA TRP A 195 -7.21 -20.17 -17.15
C TRP A 195 -8.54 -19.72 -17.76
N LYS A 196 -9.33 -18.98 -16.99
CA LYS A 196 -10.64 -18.45 -17.40
C LYS A 196 -10.55 -17.37 -18.49
N SER A 197 -9.37 -16.78 -18.72
CA SER A 197 -9.16 -15.73 -19.72
C SER A 197 -8.41 -16.17 -20.98
N GLY A 198 -8.11 -17.46 -21.11
CA GLY A 198 -7.57 -18.04 -22.35
C GLY A 198 -6.53 -19.16 -22.15
N ALA A 199 -5.91 -19.25 -20.97
CA ALA A 199 -4.83 -20.21 -20.70
C ALA A 199 -5.29 -21.67 -20.61
N SER A 200 -6.59 -21.93 -20.59
CA SER A 200 -7.16 -23.28 -20.72
C SER A 200 -6.82 -23.94 -22.06
N SER A 201 -6.63 -23.13 -23.13
CA SER A 201 -6.26 -23.63 -24.46
C SER A 201 -4.75 -23.73 -24.69
N TRP A 202 -3.95 -23.24 -23.75
CA TRP A 202 -2.49 -23.21 -23.88
C TRP A 202 -1.85 -24.59 -23.75
N THR A 203 -0.66 -24.72 -24.32
CA THR A 203 0.21 -25.86 -24.03
C THR A 203 0.71 -25.77 -22.58
N THR A 204 1.20 -26.89 -22.03
CA THR A 204 1.86 -26.86 -20.72
C THR A 204 3.11 -25.97 -20.74
N ALA A 205 3.85 -25.91 -21.85
CA ALA A 205 5.02 -25.04 -21.98
C ALA A 205 4.66 -23.55 -21.85
N ASP A 206 3.56 -23.12 -22.48
CA ASP A 206 3.07 -21.74 -22.38
C ASP A 206 2.62 -21.41 -20.95
N ARG A 207 1.91 -22.35 -20.28
CA ARG A 207 1.52 -22.19 -18.87
C ARG A 207 2.72 -22.13 -17.93
N THR A 208 3.75 -22.95 -18.17
CA THR A 208 5.03 -22.87 -17.45
C THR A 208 5.71 -21.53 -17.69
N ALA A 209 5.75 -21.04 -18.93
CA ALA A 209 6.35 -19.74 -19.23
C ALA A 209 5.62 -18.59 -18.52
N PHE A 210 4.27 -18.61 -18.51
CA PHE A 210 3.46 -17.63 -17.78
C PHE A 210 3.70 -17.67 -16.27
N ALA A 211 3.71 -18.87 -15.68
CA ALA A 211 3.83 -19.01 -14.24
C ALA A 211 5.23 -18.70 -13.70
N ASN A 212 6.24 -18.58 -14.58
CA ASN A 212 7.63 -18.29 -14.23
C ASN A 212 8.20 -17.06 -14.94
N ASP A 213 7.33 -16.13 -15.37
CA ASP A 213 7.76 -14.92 -16.07
C ASP A 213 8.48 -13.94 -15.14
N LEU A 214 9.78 -13.78 -15.37
CA LEU A 214 10.66 -12.84 -14.68
C LEU A 214 10.98 -11.58 -15.50
N VAL A 215 10.45 -11.47 -16.73
CA VAL A 215 10.73 -10.37 -17.67
C VAL A 215 9.61 -9.33 -17.64
N ASN A 216 8.36 -9.77 -17.48
CA ASN A 216 7.19 -8.89 -17.29
C ASN A 216 6.77 -8.87 -15.81
N PRO A 217 5.89 -7.94 -15.39
CA PRO A 217 5.54 -7.78 -13.98
C PRO A 217 4.47 -8.79 -13.52
N GLN A 218 4.66 -10.08 -13.84
CA GLN A 218 3.74 -11.15 -13.48
C GLN A 218 3.97 -11.70 -12.08
N LEU A 219 5.19 -11.57 -11.55
CA LEU A 219 5.56 -12.06 -10.22
C LEU A 219 6.02 -10.90 -9.34
N LEU A 220 5.54 -10.84 -8.09
CA LEU A 220 5.99 -9.87 -7.09
C LEU A 220 5.93 -10.41 -5.66
N ALA A 221 6.84 -9.95 -4.80
CA ALA A 221 6.81 -10.26 -3.37
C ALA A 221 5.77 -9.40 -2.61
N VAL A 222 4.89 -10.04 -1.84
CA VAL A 222 3.79 -9.39 -1.09
C VAL A 222 3.54 -10.06 0.27
N THR A 223 2.87 -9.36 1.18
CA THR A 223 2.41 -9.93 2.47
C THR A 223 1.53 -11.17 2.23
N ASP A 224 1.85 -12.28 2.88
CA ASP A 224 1.18 -13.58 2.73
C ASP A 224 -0.35 -13.54 2.95
N SER A 225 -0.79 -12.87 4.01
CA SER A 225 -2.18 -12.76 4.41
C SER A 225 -2.98 -11.84 3.50
N VAL A 226 -2.33 -10.85 2.89
CA VAL A 226 -2.95 -9.97 1.89
C VAL A 226 -3.06 -10.68 0.54
N ASN A 227 -2.05 -11.48 0.18
CA ASN A 227 -2.11 -12.35 -0.99
C ASN A 227 -3.20 -13.41 -0.86
N SER A 228 -3.36 -13.99 0.34
CA SER A 228 -4.45 -14.91 0.65
C SER A 228 -5.83 -14.27 0.52
N GLN A 229 -5.97 -12.99 0.90
CA GLN A 229 -7.22 -12.22 0.71
C GLN A 229 -7.53 -11.96 -0.77
N LYS A 230 -6.50 -11.75 -1.61
CA LYS A 230 -6.65 -11.61 -3.07
C LYS A 230 -7.09 -12.92 -3.72
N SER A 231 -6.54 -14.05 -3.30
CA SER A 231 -6.82 -15.37 -3.87
C SER A 231 -6.72 -15.36 -5.42
N ASP A 232 -7.79 -15.71 -6.13
CA ASP A 232 -7.86 -15.75 -7.59
C ASP A 232 -8.66 -14.57 -8.19
N ASP A 233 -8.92 -13.54 -7.39
CA ASP A 233 -9.77 -12.42 -7.75
C ASP A 233 -9.09 -11.46 -8.75
N GLY A 234 -9.92 -10.89 -9.62
CA GLY A 234 -9.54 -9.79 -10.51
C GLY A 234 -9.63 -8.42 -9.84
N PRO A 235 -9.09 -7.36 -10.48
CA PRO A 235 -9.12 -5.98 -9.99
C PRO A 235 -10.54 -5.41 -9.76
N GLU A 236 -11.55 -6.03 -10.36
CA GLU A 236 -12.97 -5.70 -10.17
C GLU A 236 -13.55 -6.19 -8.83
N VAL A 237 -12.91 -7.17 -8.18
CA VAL A 237 -13.32 -7.71 -6.88
C VAL A 237 -12.35 -7.31 -5.78
N TRP A 238 -11.04 -7.42 -6.04
CA TRP A 238 -10.00 -7.15 -5.06
C TRP A 238 -9.03 -6.09 -5.56
N LYS A 239 -8.61 -5.17 -4.67
CA LYS A 239 -7.58 -4.17 -4.95
C LYS A 239 -6.61 -4.09 -3.77
N PRO A 240 -5.34 -3.71 -4.01
CA PRO A 240 -4.41 -3.36 -2.95
C PRO A 240 -5.03 -2.40 -1.93
N SER A 241 -4.86 -2.67 -0.64
CA SER A 241 -5.30 -1.76 0.43
C SER A 241 -4.54 -0.44 0.42
N LEU A 242 -3.27 -0.46 -0.01
CA LEU A 242 -2.48 0.72 -0.28
C LEU A 242 -2.94 1.38 -1.59
N THR A 243 -3.81 2.39 -1.46
CA THR A 243 -4.46 3.06 -2.61
C THR A 243 -3.48 3.75 -3.56
N SER A 244 -2.35 4.24 -3.05
CA SER A 244 -1.29 4.83 -3.88
C SER A 244 -0.65 3.82 -4.84
N TYR A 245 -0.85 2.52 -4.63
CA TYR A 245 -0.34 1.47 -5.52
C TYR A 245 -1.30 1.11 -6.67
N HIS A 246 -2.52 1.66 -6.70
CA HIS A 246 -3.56 1.28 -7.68
C HIS A 246 -3.14 1.51 -9.13
N CYS A 247 -2.58 2.69 -9.44
CA CYS A 247 -2.06 2.99 -10.78
C CYS A 247 -1.00 1.95 -11.20
N THR A 248 -0.01 1.67 -10.35
CA THR A 248 1.06 0.70 -10.64
C THR A 248 0.51 -0.71 -10.82
N TYR A 249 -0.37 -1.16 -9.93
CA TYR A 249 -1.04 -2.46 -10.04
C TYR A 249 -1.76 -2.62 -11.38
N ALA A 250 -2.58 -1.64 -11.76
CA ALA A 250 -3.35 -1.71 -13.01
C ALA A 250 -2.45 -1.70 -14.25
N LYS A 251 -1.36 -0.91 -14.25
CA LYS A 251 -0.38 -0.92 -15.33
C LYS A 251 0.25 -2.31 -15.52
N MET A 252 0.63 -2.97 -14.43
CA MET A 252 1.22 -4.30 -14.48
C MET A 252 0.20 -5.34 -14.94
N TRP A 253 -1.03 -5.29 -14.42
CA TRP A 253 -2.10 -6.23 -14.80
C TRP A 253 -2.41 -6.15 -16.30
N VAL A 254 -2.58 -4.94 -16.83
CA VAL A 254 -2.78 -4.70 -18.26
C VAL A 254 -1.60 -5.22 -19.07
N LYS A 255 -0.37 -4.97 -18.61
CA LYS A 255 0.83 -5.44 -19.29
C LYS A 255 0.83 -6.95 -19.45
N VAL A 256 0.59 -7.68 -18.36
CA VAL A 256 0.53 -9.15 -18.37
C VAL A 256 -0.57 -9.65 -19.30
N LYS A 257 -1.80 -9.13 -19.16
CA LYS A 257 -2.92 -9.51 -20.03
C LYS A 257 -2.59 -9.26 -21.52
N SER A 258 -1.91 -8.16 -21.83
CA SER A 258 -1.52 -7.80 -23.19
C SER A 258 -0.45 -8.75 -23.77
N VAL A 259 0.63 -9.00 -23.02
CA VAL A 259 1.73 -9.90 -23.44
C VAL A 259 1.22 -11.31 -23.73
N TYR A 260 0.35 -11.82 -22.86
CA TYR A 260 -0.17 -13.19 -22.95
C TYR A 260 -1.46 -13.30 -23.74
N LYS A 261 -1.97 -12.20 -24.32
CA LYS A 261 -3.20 -12.17 -25.12
C LYS A 261 -4.41 -12.77 -24.38
N LEU A 262 -4.46 -12.55 -23.06
CA LEU A 262 -5.57 -12.97 -22.22
C LEU A 262 -6.72 -11.99 -22.36
N THR A 263 -7.95 -12.49 -22.34
CA THR A 263 -9.13 -11.63 -22.32
C THR A 263 -9.30 -10.95 -20.96
N ILE A 264 -10.09 -9.87 -20.98
CA ILE A 264 -10.59 -9.22 -19.78
C ILE A 264 -12.11 -9.15 -19.81
N THR A 265 -12.75 -9.13 -18.65
CA THR A 265 -14.20 -8.88 -18.58
C THR A 265 -14.52 -7.40 -18.71
N SER A 266 -15.78 -7.05 -18.99
CA SER A 266 -16.21 -5.64 -18.97
C SER A 266 -16.01 -5.00 -17.60
N ALA A 267 -16.28 -5.73 -16.50
CA ALA A 267 -16.09 -5.24 -15.14
C ALA A 267 -14.61 -5.02 -14.82
N GLU A 268 -13.75 -5.97 -15.22
CA GLU A 268 -12.29 -5.86 -15.11
C GLU A 268 -11.76 -4.63 -15.88
N LYS A 269 -12.26 -4.39 -17.10
CA LYS A 269 -11.88 -3.21 -17.90
C LYS A 269 -12.25 -1.89 -17.21
N VAL A 270 -13.43 -1.81 -16.59
CA VAL A 270 -13.86 -0.63 -15.82
C VAL A 270 -12.93 -0.43 -14.62
N ALA A 271 -12.70 -1.47 -13.81
CA ALA A 271 -11.85 -1.37 -12.63
C ALA A 271 -10.41 -0.94 -12.98
N LEU A 272 -9.83 -1.50 -14.05
CA LEU A 272 -8.51 -1.11 -14.56
C LEU A 272 -8.49 0.33 -15.07
N THR A 273 -9.56 0.78 -15.73
CA THR A 273 -9.67 2.18 -16.20
C THR A 273 -9.68 3.14 -15.02
N ASP A 274 -10.48 2.86 -13.98
CA ASP A 274 -10.55 3.68 -12.78
C ASP A 274 -9.20 3.76 -12.07
N MET A 275 -8.51 2.62 -11.93
CA MET A 275 -7.19 2.57 -11.31
C MET A 275 -6.12 3.32 -12.14
N LEU A 276 -6.15 3.21 -13.47
CA LEU A 276 -5.24 3.96 -14.36
C LEU A 276 -5.51 5.47 -14.40
N ASN A 277 -6.67 5.92 -13.91
CA ASN A 277 -6.99 7.35 -13.74
C ASN A 277 -6.49 7.91 -12.39
N THR A 278 -5.90 7.08 -11.53
CA THR A 278 -5.15 7.52 -10.35
C THR A 278 -3.68 7.83 -10.67
N CYS A 279 -3.26 7.54 -11.90
CA CYS A 279 -2.06 8.11 -12.51
C CYS A 279 -2.37 9.54 -12.99
#